data_AF-A0A0K6I1D6-F1
#
_entry.id   AF-A0A0K6I1D6-F1
#
_cell.length_a   1.000
_cell.length_b   1.000
_cell.length_c   1.000
_cell.angle_alpha   90.00
_cell.angle_beta   90.00
_cell.angle_gamma   90.00
#
_symmetry.space_group_name_H-M   'P 1'
#
loop_
_entity.id
_entity.type
_entity.pdbx_description
1 polymer ?
#
loop_
_entity_poly.entity_id
_entity_poly.type
_entity_poly.pdbx_seq_one_letter_code
_entity_poly.pdbx_strand_id
1 'polypeptide(L)'
;MIIKPHFEGLSTSDTSTWQATVDDYASRQLRPMLQAHGVGNGVLHATLRRLSKRQHTFEAELYMHLPGKKIITATARGEQVPAVTERAVDRLFREAKRHFAQLHGQGRDRRTLRKQRLDEIEQRLAALPAPVAEQSRQGIETLLQQLTPVATRELAYLRANGDLPAGYPTVTDVVDEAAAQTRAAWKAEYDASKVYQQLLKHLFKAIDHEVAAVRPYAEAESIDAEVAPDAEDQAEAMVQEEVYEYYQPDDSLSLADVLPAADTQAEESAPEKEGEDTQAEELAIAQSEDEQPDGPRRSEQAYALNVVKALPIVWRRALLLRAFDDLSNADIASVLEVEEAAVNGWIDQSCSFVQARLTDAGVPLPTGHAREVVLTLLQTRR
;
A
#
# COMPACT_ATOMS: atom_id res chain seq x y z
N MET A 1 -9.37 17.57 -0.59
CA MET A 1 -8.40 17.57 -1.69
C MET A 1 -7.40 18.70 -1.47
N ILE A 2 -6.11 18.40 -1.55
CA ILE A 2 -4.99 19.34 -1.39
C ILE A 2 -4.30 19.47 -2.75
N ILE A 3 -4.00 20.70 -3.18
CA ILE A 3 -3.31 20.97 -4.45
C ILE A 3 -1.87 21.37 -4.13
N LYS A 4 -0.90 20.70 -4.78
CA LYS A 4 0.55 20.97 -4.66
C LYS A 4 1.08 21.53 -5.98
N PRO A 5 1.11 22.86 -6.14
CA PRO A 5 1.60 23.50 -7.36
C PRO A 5 3.13 23.53 -7.43
N HIS A 6 3.67 23.29 -8.62
CA HIS A 6 5.08 23.43 -8.99
C HIS A 6 5.20 24.27 -10.26
N PHE A 7 6.26 25.07 -10.36
CA PHE A 7 6.41 26.07 -11.41
C PHE A 7 7.82 26.05 -11.98
N GLU A 8 7.93 26.03 -13.31
CA GLU A 8 9.23 26.08 -14.00
C GLU A 8 9.20 27.19 -15.08
N GLY A 9 10.04 28.22 -14.90
CA GLY A 9 10.26 29.27 -15.91
C GLY A 9 9.14 30.31 -16.07
N LEU A 10 8.37 30.59 -15.00
CA LEU A 10 7.16 31.44 -15.04
C LEU A 10 7.32 32.80 -14.32
N SER A 11 6.47 33.76 -14.70
CA SER A 11 6.36 35.07 -14.03
C SER A 11 5.39 35.02 -12.84
N THR A 12 5.53 35.93 -11.87
CA THR A 12 4.73 35.95 -10.63
C THR A 12 3.23 36.20 -10.86
N SER A 13 2.86 36.87 -11.96
CA SER A 13 1.47 37.07 -12.36
C SER A 13 0.86 35.80 -12.97
N ASP A 14 1.66 35.02 -13.70
CA ASP A 14 1.20 33.79 -14.34
C ASP A 14 1.00 32.67 -13.31
N THR A 15 1.85 32.61 -12.29
CA THR A 15 1.75 31.60 -11.21
C THR A 15 0.48 31.77 -10.37
N SER A 16 0.16 33.00 -9.95
CA SER A 16 -1.03 33.30 -9.14
C SER A 16 -2.32 33.08 -9.93
N THR A 17 -2.37 33.52 -11.18
CA THR A 17 -3.50 33.32 -12.08
C THR A 17 -3.75 31.83 -12.35
N TRP A 18 -2.68 31.07 -12.61
CA TRP A 18 -2.79 29.64 -12.84
C TRP A 18 -3.27 28.89 -11.60
N GLN A 19 -2.72 29.17 -10.43
CA GLN A 19 -3.10 28.50 -9.19
C GLN A 19 -4.59 28.71 -8.87
N ALA A 20 -5.10 29.93 -9.04
CA ALA A 20 -6.53 30.22 -8.89
C ALA A 20 -7.38 29.45 -9.92
N THR A 21 -6.90 29.34 -11.15
CA THR A 21 -7.58 28.60 -12.23
C THR A 21 -7.64 27.10 -11.91
N VAL A 22 -6.52 26.49 -11.51
CA VAL A 22 -6.47 25.07 -11.13
C VAL A 22 -7.42 24.80 -9.96
N ASP A 23 -7.42 25.65 -8.92
CA ASP A 23 -8.28 25.45 -7.75
C ASP A 23 -9.77 25.56 -8.09
N ASP A 24 -10.15 26.52 -8.93
CA ASP A 24 -11.53 26.69 -9.39
C ASP A 24 -12.00 25.48 -10.22
N TYR A 25 -11.25 25.07 -11.24
CA TYR A 25 -11.60 23.91 -12.07
C TYR A 25 -11.61 22.61 -11.26
N ALA A 26 -10.62 22.39 -10.40
CA ALA A 26 -10.53 21.19 -9.58
C ALA A 26 -11.64 21.15 -8.51
N SER A 27 -12.02 22.29 -7.93
CA SER A 27 -13.14 22.38 -6.99
C SER A 27 -14.50 22.15 -7.65
N ARG A 28 -14.68 22.57 -8.91
CA ARG A 28 -15.92 22.35 -9.67
C ARG A 28 -16.08 20.92 -10.17
N GLN A 29 -15.01 20.29 -10.65
CA GLN A 29 -15.11 18.98 -11.31
C GLN A 29 -14.57 17.81 -10.47
N LEU A 30 -13.32 17.91 -9.98
CA LEU A 30 -12.64 16.78 -9.34
C LEU A 30 -13.14 16.55 -7.91
N ARG A 31 -13.31 17.63 -7.12
CA ARG A 31 -13.70 17.54 -5.71
C ARG A 31 -15.06 16.87 -5.49
N PRO A 32 -16.14 17.20 -6.23
CA PRO A 32 -17.44 16.54 -6.04
C PRO A 32 -17.41 15.05 -6.41
N MET A 33 -16.68 14.71 -7.48
CA MET A 33 -16.52 13.31 -7.90
C MET A 33 -15.76 12.48 -6.87
N LEU A 34 -14.66 13.00 -6.33
CA LEU A 34 -13.91 12.33 -5.27
C LEU A 34 -14.76 12.13 -4.01
N GLN A 35 -15.54 13.14 -3.62
CA GLN A 35 -16.46 13.04 -2.48
C GLN A 35 -17.57 12.01 -2.72
N ALA A 36 -18.18 11.98 -3.91
CA ALA A 36 -19.19 10.99 -4.29
C ALA A 36 -18.67 9.54 -4.19
N HIS A 37 -17.36 9.36 -4.36
CA HIS A 37 -16.68 8.06 -4.23
C HIS A 37 -15.93 7.87 -2.90
N GLY A 38 -16.21 8.70 -1.88
CA GLY A 38 -15.68 8.54 -0.52
C GLY A 38 -14.21 8.92 -0.35
N VAL A 39 -13.61 9.59 -1.33
CA VAL A 39 -12.20 10.03 -1.31
C VAL A 39 -12.14 11.47 -0.79
N GLY A 40 -11.98 11.64 0.53
CA GLY A 40 -11.90 12.98 1.14
C GLY A 40 -10.55 13.71 0.91
N ASN A 41 -9.46 12.95 0.90
CA ASN A 41 -8.09 13.49 1.05
C ASN A 41 -7.18 13.22 -0.16
N GLY A 42 -7.69 13.38 -1.38
CA GLY A 42 -6.85 13.33 -2.59
C GLY A 42 -5.81 14.44 -2.63
N VAL A 43 -4.59 14.12 -3.07
CA VAL A 43 -3.54 15.12 -3.37
C VAL A 43 -3.43 15.25 -4.89
N LEU A 44 -3.62 16.46 -5.40
CA LEU A 44 -3.40 16.81 -6.80
C LEU A 44 -2.05 17.50 -6.90
N HIS A 45 -1.15 16.91 -7.66
CA HIS A 45 0.10 17.54 -8.03
C HIS A 45 -0.10 18.23 -9.37
N ALA A 46 0.27 19.50 -9.43
CA ALA A 46 0.12 20.31 -10.62
C ALA A 46 1.45 20.97 -10.93
N THR A 47 1.97 20.77 -12.14
CA THR A 47 3.19 21.42 -12.62
C THR A 47 2.85 22.26 -13.86
N LEU A 48 3.27 23.52 -13.87
CA LEU A 48 3.21 24.37 -15.07
C LEU A 48 4.63 24.67 -15.53
N ARG A 49 4.92 24.33 -16.78
CA ARG A 49 6.20 24.58 -17.45
C ARG A 49 6.01 25.56 -18.60
N ARG A 50 6.98 26.45 -18.79
CA ARG A 50 7.08 27.26 -20.02
C ARG A 50 8.11 26.62 -20.96
N LEU A 51 7.64 26.07 -22.08
CA LEU A 51 8.47 25.33 -23.04
C LEU A 51 9.35 26.24 -23.91
N SER A 52 8.89 27.45 -24.24
CA SER A 52 9.65 28.40 -25.06
C SER A 52 9.46 29.83 -24.61
N LYS A 53 10.58 30.57 -24.48
CA LYS A 53 10.55 32.02 -24.24
C LYS A 53 9.99 32.79 -25.43
N ARG A 54 10.14 32.26 -26.66
CA ARG A 54 9.85 32.95 -27.92
C ARG A 54 8.43 32.69 -28.45
N GLN A 55 7.84 31.54 -28.15
CA GLN A 55 6.53 31.10 -28.68
C GLN A 55 5.40 31.08 -27.63
N HIS A 56 5.62 31.60 -26.42
CA HIS A 56 4.62 31.65 -25.34
C HIS A 56 3.88 30.31 -25.12
N THR A 57 4.57 29.19 -25.31
CA THR A 57 3.98 27.86 -25.18
C THR A 57 4.14 27.36 -23.74
N PHE A 58 3.03 26.92 -23.17
CA PHE A 58 2.94 26.38 -21.82
C PHE A 58 2.54 24.92 -21.87
N GLU A 59 3.04 24.15 -20.91
CA GLU A 59 2.68 22.76 -20.66
C GLU A 59 2.19 22.64 -19.21
N ALA A 60 0.98 22.13 -19.04
CA ALA A 60 0.45 21.76 -17.73
C ALA A 60 0.47 20.24 -17.60
N GLU A 61 1.12 19.77 -16.54
CA GLU A 61 1.16 18.36 -16.15
C GLU A 61 0.46 18.23 -14.80
N LEU A 62 -0.57 17.38 -14.75
CA LEU A 62 -1.35 17.11 -13.55
C LEU A 62 -1.28 15.62 -13.24
N TYR A 63 -1.06 15.24 -11.98
CA TYR A 63 -1.21 13.85 -11.58
C TYR A 63 -1.83 13.73 -10.18
N MET A 64 -2.51 12.61 -9.94
CA MET A 64 -3.09 12.31 -8.64
C MET A 64 -3.20 10.82 -8.37
N HIS A 65 -3.20 10.48 -7.07
CA HIS A 65 -3.46 9.12 -6.60
C HIS A 65 -4.97 8.89 -6.41
N LEU A 66 -5.47 7.82 -7.02
CA LEU A 66 -6.83 7.32 -6.85
C LEU A 66 -6.83 6.03 -6.00
N PRO A 67 -8.00 5.64 -5.44
CA PRO A 67 -8.14 4.34 -4.78
C PRO A 67 -7.71 3.18 -5.68
N GLY A 68 -7.12 2.14 -5.08
CA GLY A 68 -6.60 0.97 -5.80
C GLY A 68 -5.16 1.12 -6.31
N LYS A 69 -4.36 2.01 -5.70
CA LYS A 69 -2.96 2.30 -6.06
C LYS A 69 -2.79 2.83 -7.50
N LYS A 70 -3.86 3.36 -8.11
CA LYS A 70 -3.79 3.94 -9.45
C LYS A 70 -3.27 5.37 -9.38
N ILE A 71 -2.26 5.67 -10.18
CA ILE A 71 -1.84 7.03 -10.48
C ILE A 71 -2.43 7.38 -11.84
N ILE A 72 -3.10 8.53 -11.93
CA ILE A 72 -3.55 9.09 -13.21
C ILE A 72 -2.77 10.37 -13.48
N THR A 73 -2.44 10.60 -14.74
CA THR A 73 -1.62 11.71 -15.18
C THR A 73 -2.22 12.30 -16.45
N ALA A 74 -2.30 13.62 -16.51
CA ALA A 74 -2.80 14.34 -17.67
C ALA A 74 -1.85 15.49 -18.02
N THR A 75 -1.40 15.50 -19.28
CA THR A 75 -0.61 16.58 -19.87
C THR A 75 -1.48 17.39 -20.84
N ALA A 76 -1.22 18.68 -20.96
CA ALA A 76 -1.77 19.51 -22.02
C ALA A 76 -0.78 20.62 -22.40
N ARG A 77 -0.74 20.98 -23.68
CA ARG A 77 0.11 22.05 -24.22
C ARG A 77 -0.71 23.12 -24.94
N GLY A 78 -0.23 24.36 -24.93
CA GLY A 78 -0.85 25.47 -25.65
C GLY A 78 -0.32 26.84 -25.27
N GLU A 79 -0.85 27.87 -25.93
CA GLU A 79 -0.33 29.25 -25.83
C GLU A 79 -0.96 30.07 -24.68
N GLN A 80 -2.11 29.63 -24.18
CA GLN A 80 -2.86 30.34 -23.13
C GLN A 80 -2.97 29.48 -21.87
N VAL A 81 -2.44 29.99 -20.76
CA VAL A 81 -2.44 29.31 -19.46
C VAL A 81 -3.84 28.82 -19.05
N PRO A 82 -4.93 29.62 -19.14
CA PRO A 82 -6.26 29.15 -18.75
C PRO A 82 -6.76 27.98 -19.61
N ALA A 83 -6.60 28.06 -20.93
CA ALA A 83 -7.05 27.03 -21.86
C ALA A 83 -6.25 25.72 -21.72
N VAL A 84 -4.95 25.82 -21.47
CA VAL A 84 -4.09 24.65 -21.20
C VAL A 84 -4.51 23.96 -19.91
N THR A 85 -4.82 24.75 -18.88
CA THR A 85 -5.26 24.24 -17.58
C THR A 85 -6.60 23.53 -17.67
N GLU A 86 -7.58 24.15 -18.34
CA GLU A 86 -8.90 23.55 -18.57
C GLU A 86 -8.77 22.20 -19.28
N ARG A 87 -7.97 22.13 -20.36
CA ARG A 87 -7.74 20.88 -21.08
C ARG A 87 -7.07 19.80 -20.22
N ALA A 88 -6.07 20.16 -19.41
CA ALA A 88 -5.40 19.23 -18.52
C ALA A 88 -6.36 18.70 -17.44
N VAL A 89 -7.14 19.58 -16.81
CA VAL A 89 -8.14 19.19 -15.78
C VAL A 89 -9.24 18.33 -16.40
N ASP A 90 -9.77 18.69 -17.57
CA ASP A 90 -10.81 17.90 -18.26
C ASP A 90 -10.31 16.52 -18.70
N ARG A 91 -9.04 16.41 -19.10
CA ARG A 91 -8.40 15.12 -19.38
C ARG A 91 -8.31 14.29 -18.09
N LEU A 92 -7.76 14.87 -17.02
CA LEU A 92 -7.63 14.20 -15.72
C LEU A 92 -9.00 13.77 -15.14
N PHE A 93 -10.02 14.61 -15.27
CA PHE A 93 -11.38 14.30 -14.85
C PHE A 93 -11.97 13.13 -15.64
N ARG A 94 -11.76 13.09 -16.96
CA ARG A 94 -12.20 11.95 -17.79
C ARG A 94 -11.51 10.66 -17.39
N GLU A 95 -10.21 10.69 -17.10
CA GLU A 95 -9.48 9.50 -16.62
C GLU A 95 -9.99 9.04 -15.27
N ALA A 96 -10.15 9.94 -14.31
CA ALA A 96 -10.71 9.63 -13.00
C ALA A 96 -12.14 9.08 -13.11
N LYS A 97 -13.00 9.69 -13.94
CA LYS A 97 -14.36 9.21 -14.19
C LYS A 97 -14.37 7.81 -14.80
N ARG A 98 -13.48 7.52 -15.76
CA ARG A 98 -13.30 6.18 -16.33
C ARG A 98 -12.88 5.18 -15.26
N HIS A 99 -11.89 5.52 -14.42
CA HIS A 99 -11.44 4.69 -13.30
C HIS A 99 -12.60 4.35 -12.35
N PHE A 100 -13.37 5.35 -11.91
CA PHE A 100 -14.50 5.11 -11.02
C PHE A 100 -15.64 4.33 -11.69
N ALA A 101 -15.95 4.60 -12.96
CA ALA A 101 -16.93 3.83 -13.73
C ALA A 101 -16.49 2.38 -13.90
N GLN A 102 -15.20 2.13 -14.12
CA GLN A 102 -14.63 0.79 -14.15
C GLN A 102 -14.75 0.11 -12.78
N LEU A 103 -14.41 0.80 -11.68
CA LEU A 103 -14.61 0.28 -10.32
C LEU A 103 -16.07 -0.15 -10.03
N HIS A 104 -17.04 0.57 -10.61
CA HIS A 104 -18.47 0.24 -10.48
C HIS A 104 -18.90 -0.90 -11.41
N GLY A 105 -18.46 -0.90 -12.67
CA GLY A 105 -18.73 -1.96 -13.66
C GLY A 105 -18.18 -3.32 -13.24
N GLN A 106 -17.02 -3.32 -12.58
CA GLN A 106 -16.37 -4.49 -11.99
C GLN A 106 -17.32 -5.28 -11.08
N GLY A 107 -18.30 -4.65 -10.42
CA GLY A 107 -19.24 -5.36 -9.52
C GLY A 107 -20.07 -6.43 -10.22
N ARG A 108 -20.45 -6.19 -11.48
CA ARG A 108 -21.27 -7.12 -12.26
C ARG A 108 -20.44 -8.28 -12.82
N ASP A 109 -19.23 -7.98 -13.29
CA ASP A 109 -18.34 -9.00 -13.84
C ASP A 109 -17.81 -9.92 -12.73
N ARG A 110 -17.47 -9.35 -11.56
CA ARG A 110 -17.11 -10.10 -10.35
C ARG A 110 -18.21 -11.09 -9.95
N ARG A 111 -19.45 -10.62 -9.90
CA ARG A 111 -20.61 -11.46 -9.56
C ARG A 111 -20.81 -12.59 -10.57
N THR A 112 -20.59 -12.33 -11.85
CA THR A 112 -20.71 -13.34 -12.91
C THR A 112 -19.64 -14.41 -12.80
N LEU A 113 -18.37 -14.02 -12.64
CA LEU A 113 -17.25 -14.96 -12.46
C LEU A 113 -17.42 -15.81 -11.20
N ARG A 114 -17.81 -15.19 -10.09
CA ARG A 114 -18.13 -15.91 -8.85
C ARG A 114 -19.28 -16.89 -9.05
N LYS A 115 -20.35 -16.47 -9.73
CA LYS A 115 -21.49 -17.36 -10.02
C LYS A 115 -21.05 -18.58 -10.81
N GLN A 116 -20.24 -18.42 -11.85
CA GLN A 116 -19.73 -19.55 -12.63
C GLN A 116 -18.95 -20.54 -11.75
N ARG A 117 -18.07 -20.05 -10.87
CA ARG A 117 -17.36 -20.91 -9.91
C ARG A 117 -18.31 -21.63 -8.97
N LEU A 118 -19.31 -20.94 -8.44
CA LEU A 118 -20.31 -21.53 -7.55
C LEU A 118 -21.15 -22.59 -8.28
N ASP A 119 -21.55 -22.35 -9.52
CA ASP A 119 -22.28 -23.32 -10.35
C ASP A 119 -21.42 -24.59 -10.58
N GLU A 120 -20.12 -24.46 -10.84
CA GLU A 120 -19.19 -25.61 -10.94
C GLU A 120 -19.06 -26.39 -9.63
N ILE A 121 -18.99 -25.69 -8.49
CA ILE A 121 -18.92 -26.32 -7.16
C ILE A 121 -20.24 -27.03 -6.85
N GLU A 122 -21.38 -26.39 -7.15
CA GLU A 122 -22.71 -26.96 -6.95
C GLU A 122 -22.90 -28.25 -7.74
N GLN A 123 -22.45 -28.30 -8.99
CA GLN A 123 -22.46 -29.53 -9.79
C GLN A 123 -21.66 -30.66 -9.15
N ARG A 124 -20.48 -30.37 -8.58
CA ARG A 124 -19.68 -31.36 -7.86
C ARG A 124 -20.35 -31.81 -6.56
N LEU A 125 -20.99 -30.89 -5.86
CA LEU A 125 -21.77 -31.18 -4.64
C LEU A 125 -22.98 -32.06 -4.94
N ALA A 126 -23.67 -31.84 -6.05
CA ALA A 126 -24.79 -32.66 -6.49
C ALA A 126 -24.37 -34.11 -6.84
N ALA A 127 -23.12 -34.31 -7.25
CA ALA A 127 -22.58 -35.62 -7.58
C ALA A 127 -22.12 -36.44 -6.34
N LEU A 128 -22.07 -35.85 -5.15
CA LEU A 128 -21.62 -36.53 -3.93
C LEU A 128 -22.68 -37.50 -3.37
N PRO A 129 -22.27 -38.69 -2.88
CA PRO A 129 -23.18 -39.59 -2.17
C PRO A 129 -23.75 -38.93 -0.90
N ALA A 130 -25.05 -39.12 -0.64
CA ALA A 130 -25.74 -38.58 0.54
C ALA A 130 -25.02 -38.78 1.89
N PRO A 131 -24.47 -39.97 2.24
CA PRO A 131 -23.77 -40.14 3.52
C PRO A 131 -22.49 -39.30 3.61
N VAL A 132 -21.76 -39.16 2.51
CA VAL A 132 -20.53 -38.35 2.43
C VAL A 132 -20.86 -36.86 2.51
N ALA A 133 -21.93 -36.45 1.84
CA ALA A 133 -22.42 -35.07 1.89
C ALA A 133 -22.80 -34.64 3.32
N GLU A 134 -23.47 -35.51 4.09
CA GLU A 134 -23.85 -35.22 5.47
C GLU A 134 -22.62 -35.19 6.40
N GLN A 135 -21.73 -36.18 6.29
CA GLN A 135 -20.50 -36.23 7.08
C GLN A 135 -19.62 -34.99 6.84
N SER A 136 -19.47 -34.58 5.59
CA SER A 136 -18.70 -33.38 5.22
C SER A 136 -19.29 -32.10 5.82
N ARG A 137 -20.63 -31.99 5.81
CA ARG A 137 -21.34 -30.84 6.38
C ARG A 137 -21.08 -30.73 7.88
N GLN A 138 -21.31 -31.81 8.62
CA GLN A 138 -21.15 -31.84 10.07
C GLN A 138 -19.70 -31.57 10.49
N GLY A 139 -18.73 -32.16 9.78
CA GLY A 139 -17.30 -31.94 10.04
C GLY A 139 -16.89 -30.48 9.87
N ILE A 140 -17.39 -29.81 8.83
CA ILE A 140 -17.05 -28.41 8.54
C ILE A 140 -17.78 -27.43 9.45
N GLU A 141 -19.06 -27.66 9.75
CA GLU A 141 -19.91 -26.73 10.52
C GLU A 141 -19.30 -26.40 11.90
N THR A 142 -18.68 -27.37 12.54
CA THR A 142 -17.98 -27.19 13.83
C THR A 142 -16.77 -26.26 13.76
N LEU A 143 -16.15 -26.12 12.58
CA LEU A 143 -14.92 -25.35 12.36
C LEU A 143 -15.17 -23.95 11.79
N LEU A 144 -16.39 -23.65 11.31
CA LEU A 144 -16.72 -22.34 10.72
C LEU A 144 -16.58 -21.17 11.69
N GLN A 145 -16.84 -21.41 12.99
CA GLN A 145 -16.65 -20.41 14.04
C GLN A 145 -15.18 -19.99 14.19
N GLN A 146 -14.24 -20.92 13.96
CA GLN A 146 -12.81 -20.64 14.01
C GLN A 146 -12.32 -19.96 12.72
N LEU A 147 -12.91 -20.29 11.57
CA LEU A 147 -12.54 -19.72 10.27
C LEU A 147 -12.98 -18.25 10.10
N THR A 148 -14.13 -17.87 10.67
CA THR A 148 -14.74 -16.55 10.48
C THR A 148 -13.84 -15.37 10.93
N PRO A 149 -13.18 -15.42 12.11
CA PRO A 149 -12.20 -14.41 12.50
C PRO A 149 -11.04 -14.26 11.51
N VAL A 150 -10.56 -15.36 10.93
CA VAL A 150 -9.46 -15.34 9.95
C VAL A 150 -9.89 -14.60 8.68
N ALA A 151 -11.07 -14.95 8.15
CA ALA A 151 -11.65 -14.28 6.98
C ALA A 151 -11.88 -12.78 7.23
N THR A 152 -12.43 -12.44 8.39
CA THR A 152 -12.70 -11.04 8.78
C THR A 152 -11.42 -10.21 8.83
N ARG A 153 -10.37 -10.75 9.47
CA ARG A 153 -9.07 -10.10 9.60
C ARG A 153 -8.41 -9.89 8.25
N GLU A 154 -8.37 -10.92 7.40
CA GLU A 154 -7.72 -10.82 6.10
C GLU A 154 -8.45 -9.84 5.16
N LEU A 155 -9.79 -9.87 5.12
CA LEU A 155 -10.56 -8.89 4.36
C LEU A 155 -10.35 -7.46 4.88
N ALA A 156 -10.23 -7.26 6.20
CA ALA A 156 -9.95 -5.95 6.76
C ALA A 156 -8.59 -5.40 6.28
N TYR A 157 -7.54 -6.23 6.28
CA TYR A 157 -6.23 -5.83 5.79
C TYR A 157 -6.22 -5.52 4.29
N LEU A 158 -6.86 -6.36 3.47
CA LEU A 158 -6.92 -6.15 2.02
C LEU A 158 -7.71 -4.88 1.66
N ARG A 159 -8.80 -4.60 2.38
CA ARG A 159 -9.56 -3.35 2.22
C ARG A 159 -8.76 -2.13 2.66
N ALA A 160 -8.04 -2.21 3.78
CA ALA A 160 -7.19 -1.12 4.25
C ALA A 160 -6.06 -0.79 3.26
N ASN A 161 -5.56 -1.79 2.53
CA ASN A 161 -4.54 -1.63 1.50
C ASN A 161 -5.10 -1.23 0.13
N GLY A 162 -6.43 -1.20 -0.03
CA GLY A 162 -7.10 -0.92 -1.30
C GLY A 162 -7.04 -2.06 -2.32
N ASP A 163 -6.66 -3.28 -1.90
CA ASP A 163 -6.63 -4.47 -2.77
C ASP A 163 -8.04 -5.06 -2.98
N LEU A 164 -9.00 -4.72 -2.10
CA LEU A 164 -10.43 -5.07 -2.22
C LEU A 164 -11.33 -3.87 -1.90
N PRO A 165 -12.53 -3.78 -2.50
CA PRO A 165 -13.48 -2.70 -2.21
C PRO A 165 -14.14 -2.82 -0.83
N ALA A 166 -14.66 -1.70 -0.34
CA ALA A 166 -15.41 -1.66 0.90
C ALA A 166 -16.70 -2.50 0.78
N GLY A 167 -16.85 -3.50 1.65
CA GLY A 167 -18.07 -4.31 1.76
C GLY A 167 -18.22 -5.47 0.77
N TYR A 168 -17.31 -5.65 -0.20
CA TYR A 168 -17.32 -6.81 -1.11
C TYR A 168 -15.91 -7.36 -1.36
N PRO A 169 -15.71 -8.69 -1.39
CA PRO A 169 -16.65 -9.75 -1.01
C PRO A 169 -17.01 -9.65 0.49
N THR A 170 -18.16 -10.20 0.89
CA THR A 170 -18.53 -10.29 2.32
C THR A 170 -17.78 -11.44 3.01
N VAL A 171 -17.80 -11.46 4.35
CA VAL A 171 -17.18 -12.57 5.11
C VAL A 171 -17.91 -13.88 4.83
N THR A 172 -19.24 -13.86 4.78
CA THR A 172 -20.07 -15.02 4.45
C THR A 172 -19.78 -15.53 3.05
N ASP A 173 -19.60 -14.63 2.08
CA ASP A 173 -19.26 -15.02 0.71
C ASP A 173 -18.01 -15.91 0.64
N VAL A 174 -16.90 -15.46 1.25
CA VAL A 174 -15.63 -16.21 1.17
C VAL A 174 -15.65 -17.47 2.03
N VAL A 175 -16.35 -17.44 3.17
CA VAL A 175 -16.50 -18.60 4.07
C VAL A 175 -17.36 -19.69 3.43
N ASP A 176 -18.49 -19.33 2.83
CA ASP A 176 -19.39 -20.28 2.19
C ASP A 176 -18.73 -20.93 0.97
N GLU A 177 -17.99 -20.15 0.17
CA GLU A 177 -17.22 -20.68 -0.96
C GLU A 177 -16.11 -21.64 -0.49
N ALA A 178 -15.39 -21.30 0.57
CA ALA A 178 -14.36 -22.16 1.16
C ALA A 178 -14.96 -23.47 1.70
N ALA A 179 -16.09 -23.39 2.40
CA ALA A 179 -16.83 -24.54 2.91
C ALA A 179 -17.32 -25.43 1.74
N ALA A 180 -17.89 -24.83 0.70
CA ALA A 180 -18.39 -25.56 -0.47
C ALA A 180 -17.26 -26.28 -1.21
N GLN A 181 -16.11 -25.64 -1.42
CA GLN A 181 -14.95 -26.31 -2.02
C GLN A 181 -14.40 -27.44 -1.15
N THR A 182 -14.32 -27.24 0.17
CA THR A 182 -13.84 -28.28 1.09
C THR A 182 -14.78 -29.49 1.10
N ARG A 183 -16.10 -29.26 1.03
CA ARG A 183 -17.11 -30.33 0.87
C ARG A 183 -16.94 -31.07 -0.46
N ALA A 184 -16.73 -30.34 -1.56
CA ALA A 184 -16.53 -30.94 -2.87
C ALA A 184 -15.25 -31.79 -2.94
N ALA A 185 -14.23 -31.46 -2.15
CA ALA A 185 -12.96 -32.18 -2.04
C ALA A 185 -12.88 -33.12 -0.82
N TRP A 186 -14.01 -33.43 -0.19
CA TRP A 186 -14.06 -34.18 1.06
C TRP A 186 -13.46 -35.57 0.94
N LYS A 187 -12.66 -35.97 1.95
CA LYS A 187 -12.19 -37.34 2.13
C LYS A 187 -12.48 -37.80 3.54
N ALA A 188 -12.98 -39.02 3.68
CA ALA A 188 -13.38 -39.59 4.97
C ALA A 188 -12.20 -39.82 5.94
N GLU A 189 -10.97 -39.85 5.42
CA GLU A 189 -9.73 -40.04 6.18
C GLU A 189 -9.25 -38.76 6.87
N TYR A 190 -9.86 -37.60 6.58
CA TYR A 190 -9.43 -36.34 7.15
C TYR A 190 -9.83 -36.21 8.62
N ASP A 191 -8.85 -35.91 9.47
CA ASP A 191 -9.08 -35.46 10.83
C ASP A 191 -9.53 -33.99 10.86
N ALA A 192 -10.00 -33.51 12.01
CA ALA A 192 -10.47 -32.14 12.15
C ALA A 192 -9.38 -31.10 11.80
N SER A 193 -8.11 -31.40 12.11
CA SER A 193 -6.98 -30.53 11.78
C SER A 193 -6.78 -30.41 10.27
N LYS A 194 -6.75 -31.52 9.53
CA LYS A 194 -6.64 -31.50 8.07
C LYS A 194 -7.85 -30.85 7.41
N VAL A 195 -9.06 -31.05 7.93
CA VAL A 195 -10.26 -30.33 7.45
C VAL A 195 -10.08 -28.82 7.65
N TYR A 196 -9.61 -28.37 8.83
CA TYR A 196 -9.35 -26.94 9.07
C TYR A 196 -8.27 -26.38 8.13
N GLN A 197 -7.19 -27.12 7.88
CA GLN A 197 -6.16 -26.73 6.90
C GLN A 197 -6.74 -26.59 5.49
N GLN A 198 -7.61 -27.52 5.05
CA GLN A 198 -8.28 -27.38 3.76
C GLN A 198 -9.21 -26.16 3.72
N LEU A 199 -9.95 -25.89 4.79
CA LEU A 199 -10.80 -24.70 4.90
C LEU A 199 -9.98 -23.41 4.76
N LEU A 200 -8.87 -23.29 5.49
CA LEU A 200 -7.96 -22.14 5.40
C LEU A 200 -7.39 -21.98 3.99
N LYS A 201 -6.96 -23.08 3.38
CA LYS A 201 -6.45 -23.09 2.00
C LYS A 201 -7.49 -22.60 1.01
N HIS A 202 -8.71 -23.14 1.05
CA HIS A 202 -9.79 -22.73 0.15
C HIS A 202 -10.26 -21.30 0.44
N LEU A 203 -10.24 -20.85 1.69
CA LEU A 203 -10.51 -19.46 2.06
C LEU A 203 -9.52 -18.50 1.41
N PHE A 204 -8.22 -18.76 1.52
CA PHE A 204 -7.22 -17.90 0.91
C PHE A 204 -7.32 -17.91 -0.62
N LYS A 205 -7.57 -19.07 -1.24
CA LYS A 205 -7.81 -19.15 -2.69
C LYS A 205 -9.05 -18.35 -3.13
N ALA A 206 -10.14 -18.43 -2.39
CA ALA A 206 -11.35 -17.64 -2.68
C ALA A 206 -11.05 -16.14 -2.61
N ILE A 207 -10.34 -15.70 -1.56
CA ILE A 207 -9.91 -14.30 -1.42
C ILE A 207 -8.94 -13.90 -2.55
N ASP A 208 -7.97 -14.74 -2.89
CA ASP A 208 -6.98 -14.45 -3.93
C ASP A 208 -7.63 -14.36 -5.32
N HIS A 209 -8.65 -15.16 -5.61
CA HIS A 209 -9.45 -15.01 -6.83
C HIS A 209 -10.19 -13.67 -6.88
N GLU A 210 -10.72 -13.19 -5.75
CA GLU A 210 -11.38 -11.89 -5.68
C GLU A 210 -10.37 -10.74 -5.82
N VAL A 211 -9.18 -10.86 -5.23
CA VAL A 211 -8.08 -9.89 -5.42
C VAL A 211 -7.56 -9.91 -6.86
N ALA A 212 -7.37 -11.09 -7.44
CA ALA A 212 -6.93 -11.25 -8.83
C ALA A 212 -7.97 -10.73 -9.81
N ALA A 213 -9.26 -10.80 -9.50
CA ALA A 213 -10.31 -10.17 -10.31
C ALA A 213 -10.24 -8.62 -10.28
N VAL A 214 -9.60 -8.03 -9.26
CA VAL A 214 -9.39 -6.57 -9.13
C VAL A 214 -8.13 -6.10 -9.88
N ARG A 215 -7.03 -6.88 -9.86
CA ARG A 215 -5.70 -6.47 -10.35
C ARG A 215 -5.55 -6.13 -11.85
N PRO A 216 -6.07 -6.90 -12.83
CA PRO A 216 -5.80 -6.67 -14.25
C PRO A 216 -6.35 -5.33 -14.78
N TYR A 217 -7.12 -4.61 -13.97
CA TYR A 217 -7.71 -3.33 -14.35
C TYR A 217 -7.09 -2.13 -13.63
N ALA A 218 -6.31 -2.34 -12.55
CA ALA A 218 -5.48 -1.28 -11.97
C ALA A 218 -4.26 -0.97 -12.86
N GLU A 219 -3.72 -1.99 -13.53
CA GLU A 219 -2.58 -1.91 -14.43
C GLU A 219 -2.94 -1.49 -15.86
N ALA A 220 -4.23 -1.37 -16.21
CA ALA A 220 -4.63 -0.88 -17.53
C ALA A 220 -4.19 0.58 -17.71
N GLU A 221 -3.16 0.80 -18.52
CA GLU A 221 -2.74 2.13 -18.94
C GLU A 221 -3.75 2.70 -19.93
N SER A 222 -3.95 4.01 -19.86
CA SER A 222 -4.89 4.72 -20.72
C SER A 222 -4.33 4.74 -22.15
N ILE A 223 -5.10 4.27 -23.14
CA ILE A 223 -4.73 4.37 -24.57
C ILE A 223 -4.64 5.85 -25.01
N ASP A 224 -5.32 6.74 -24.28
CA ASP A 224 -5.27 8.19 -24.52
C ASP A 224 -4.06 8.86 -23.84
N ALA A 225 -3.27 8.14 -23.03
CA ALA A 225 -2.03 8.67 -22.48
C ALA A 225 -1.03 8.85 -23.62
N GLU A 226 -0.41 10.03 -23.69
CA GLU A 226 0.72 10.23 -24.58
C GLU A 226 1.83 9.24 -24.17
N VAL A 227 2.31 8.48 -25.15
CA VAL A 227 3.40 7.51 -24.94
C VAL A 227 4.57 8.28 -24.34
N ALA A 228 5.07 7.82 -23.19
CA ALA A 228 6.25 8.42 -22.58
C ALA A 228 7.39 8.35 -23.61
N PRO A 229 8.11 9.47 -23.87
CA PRO A 229 9.22 9.47 -24.79
C PRO A 229 10.24 8.44 -24.31
N ASP A 230 10.67 7.57 -25.21
CA ASP A 230 11.63 6.53 -24.86
C ASP A 230 13.01 7.15 -24.58
N ALA A 231 13.97 6.31 -24.16
CA ALA A 231 15.31 6.78 -23.84
C ALA A 231 16.01 7.40 -25.07
N GLU A 232 15.60 7.03 -26.28
CA GLU A 232 16.14 7.53 -27.54
C GLU A 232 15.56 8.93 -27.82
N ASP A 233 14.24 9.10 -27.70
CA ASP A 233 13.55 10.40 -27.81
C ASP A 233 14.06 11.43 -26.79
N GLN A 234 14.35 10.98 -25.56
CA GLN A 234 14.91 11.84 -24.51
C GLN A 234 16.36 12.24 -24.81
N ALA A 235 17.16 11.33 -25.37
CA ALA A 235 18.53 11.61 -25.79
C ALA A 235 18.55 12.61 -26.96
N GLU A 236 17.70 12.42 -27.97
CA GLU A 236 17.58 13.33 -29.11
C GLU A 236 17.12 14.74 -28.69
N ALA A 237 16.19 14.85 -27.73
CA ALA A 237 15.76 16.14 -27.19
C ALA A 237 16.82 16.86 -26.34
N MET A 238 17.69 16.10 -25.66
CA MET A 238 18.83 16.62 -24.90
C MET A 238 19.99 17.05 -25.80
N VAL A 239 20.10 16.44 -26.98
CA VAL A 239 21.11 16.77 -28.00
C VAL A 239 20.49 17.75 -28.99
N GLN A 240 20.24 18.98 -28.54
CA GLN A 240 20.18 20.10 -29.49
C GLN A 240 21.56 20.15 -30.17
N GLU A 241 21.58 19.93 -31.48
CA GLU A 241 22.77 19.90 -32.33
C GLU A 241 23.75 21.03 -31.99
N GLU A 242 24.81 20.69 -31.26
CA GLU A 242 26.08 21.43 -31.21
C GLU A 242 27.13 20.50 -30.59
N VAL A 243 27.69 19.64 -31.44
CA VAL A 243 28.94 18.93 -31.15
C VAL A 243 30.03 19.99 -31.00
N TYR A 244 30.31 20.41 -29.76
CA TYR A 244 31.57 21.10 -29.46
C TYR A 244 32.64 20.05 -29.19
N GLU A 245 33.47 19.81 -30.20
CA GLU A 245 34.72 19.09 -30.05
C GLU A 245 35.67 19.83 -29.07
N TYR A 246 36.25 19.05 -28.15
CA TYR A 246 37.50 19.29 -27.42
C TYR A 246 37.60 20.49 -26.45
N TYR A 247 37.46 20.17 -25.15
CA TYR A 247 38.35 20.71 -24.10
C TYR A 247 38.52 19.67 -22.99
N GLN A 248 39.63 18.94 -22.98
CA GLN A 248 40.15 18.25 -21.79
C GLN A 248 41.27 19.13 -21.23
N PRO A 249 41.01 19.94 -20.19
CA PRO A 249 42.11 20.62 -19.55
C PRO A 249 42.89 19.60 -18.71
N ASP A 250 44.09 19.28 -19.17
CA ASP A 250 45.12 18.63 -18.39
C ASP A 250 45.43 19.43 -17.11
N ASP A 251 45.61 18.71 -16.01
CA ASP A 251 46.14 19.10 -14.70
C ASP A 251 45.55 20.34 -14.02
N SER A 252 44.51 20.10 -13.21
CA SER A 252 44.08 21.04 -12.18
C SER A 252 45.15 21.17 -11.08
N LEU A 253 45.74 22.36 -10.94
CA LEU A 253 46.57 22.76 -9.79
C LEU A 253 45.90 22.31 -8.49
N SER A 254 46.59 21.51 -7.68
CA SER A 254 46.05 21.07 -6.39
C SER A 254 46.43 22.05 -5.29
N LEU A 255 45.62 22.13 -4.24
CA LEU A 255 45.92 22.94 -3.04
C LEU A 255 47.23 22.53 -2.36
N ALA A 256 47.76 21.33 -2.64
CA ALA A 256 49.07 20.89 -2.17
C ALA A 256 50.24 21.60 -2.89
N ASP A 257 50.02 22.18 -4.07
CA ASP A 257 51.03 22.90 -4.84
C ASP A 257 51.19 24.38 -4.43
N VAL A 258 50.26 24.88 -3.61
CA VAL A 258 50.23 26.28 -3.13
C VAL A 258 50.67 26.40 -1.66
N LEU A 259 50.70 25.30 -0.90
CA LEU A 259 51.03 25.33 0.52
C LEU A 259 52.52 25.04 0.76
N PRO A 260 53.27 25.93 1.44
CA PRO A 260 54.61 25.61 1.90
C PRO A 260 54.54 24.54 3.00
N ALA A 261 55.38 23.50 2.90
CA ALA A 261 55.51 22.45 3.90
C ALA A 261 56.34 22.91 5.12
N ALA A 262 55.99 22.34 6.28
CA ALA A 262 56.65 22.41 7.60
C ALA A 262 56.44 23.73 8.38
N ASP A 263 56.27 23.77 9.70
CA ASP A 263 56.22 22.76 10.77
C ASP A 263 55.82 23.48 12.09
N THR A 264 55.55 22.70 13.13
CA THR A 264 55.63 23.00 14.58
C THR A 264 54.49 23.73 15.33
N GLN A 265 53.73 22.91 16.07
CA GLN A 265 53.59 22.84 17.55
C GLN A 265 53.02 24.00 18.41
N ALA A 266 52.15 23.56 19.34
CA ALA A 266 51.79 24.11 20.67
C ALA A 266 50.86 25.34 20.68
N GLU A 267 49.89 25.53 21.58
CA GLU A 267 49.19 24.78 22.64
C GLU A 267 48.06 25.72 23.14
N GLU A 268 47.07 25.20 23.87
CA GLU A 268 46.16 25.91 24.81
C GLU A 268 45.20 26.98 24.23
N SER A 269 43.87 26.89 24.39
CA SER A 269 43.20 26.99 25.69
C SER A 269 41.65 26.88 25.54
N ALA A 270 41.02 26.25 26.53
CA ALA A 270 39.60 26.40 26.93
C ALA A 270 39.61 26.91 28.41
N PRO A 271 38.50 27.17 29.16
CA PRO A 271 37.04 27.00 28.91
C PRO A 271 36.15 28.15 29.50
N GLU A 272 34.87 27.87 29.82
CA GLU A 272 33.83 28.58 30.66
C GLU A 272 32.60 29.13 29.86
N LYS A 273 31.30 28.95 30.19
CA LYS A 273 30.54 28.71 31.45
C LYS A 273 29.22 27.95 31.28
N GLU A 274 28.80 27.32 32.39
CA GLU A 274 27.50 26.72 32.72
C GLU A 274 26.35 27.73 32.87
N GLY A 275 25.11 27.22 32.76
CA GLY A 275 23.86 27.88 33.16
C GLY A 275 22.75 26.84 33.30
N GLU A 276 22.56 26.34 34.53
CA GLU A 276 21.42 25.54 35.00
C GLU A 276 20.13 26.39 35.13
N ASP A 277 19.01 25.70 35.34
CA ASP A 277 17.67 26.16 35.77
C ASP A 277 16.58 26.32 34.69
N THR A 278 15.95 25.22 34.30
CA THR A 278 14.48 25.04 34.45
C THR A 278 14.04 23.57 34.31
N GLN A 279 14.54 22.70 35.20
CA GLN A 279 13.89 21.42 35.51
C GLN A 279 12.70 21.68 36.45
N ALA A 280 11.58 22.19 35.91
CA ALA A 280 10.36 22.39 36.70
C ALA A 280 9.04 22.25 35.90
N GLU A 281 9.09 21.95 34.59
CA GLU A 281 7.88 21.73 33.77
C GLU A 281 7.66 20.26 33.37
N GLU A 282 8.62 19.37 33.62
CA GLU A 282 8.55 17.95 33.24
C GLU A 282 7.85 17.07 34.30
N LEU A 283 7.59 17.59 35.50
CA LEU A 283 6.96 16.84 36.61
C LEU A 283 5.45 17.05 36.75
N ALA A 284 4.82 17.86 35.88
CA ALA A 284 3.39 18.21 35.98
C ALA A 284 2.47 17.48 34.97
N ILE A 285 3.02 16.71 34.03
CA ILE A 285 2.22 15.86 33.11
C ILE A 285 1.99 14.45 33.71
N ALA A 286 2.65 14.12 34.83
CA ALA A 286 2.58 12.81 35.48
C ALA A 286 1.38 12.61 36.43
N GLN A 287 0.35 13.46 36.40
CA GLN A 287 -0.80 13.37 37.31
C GLN A 287 -2.17 13.50 36.60
N SER A 288 -2.33 12.81 35.48
CA SER A 288 -3.67 12.47 34.95
C SER A 288 -3.68 11.19 34.13
N GLU A 289 -2.89 10.19 34.52
CA GLU A 289 -3.07 8.82 34.05
C GLU A 289 -3.79 8.04 35.16
N ASP A 290 -5.13 8.15 35.14
CA ASP A 290 -5.97 7.21 35.87
C ASP A 290 -5.69 5.79 35.34
N GLU A 291 -5.21 4.98 36.26
CA GLU A 291 -4.80 3.59 36.14
C GLU A 291 -5.83 2.70 35.44
N GLN A 292 -5.45 2.17 34.28
CA GLN A 292 -5.84 0.83 33.85
C GLN A 292 -4.56 0.03 33.57
N PRO A 293 -4.30 -1.10 34.27
CA PRO A 293 -3.02 -1.81 34.21
C PRO A 293 -2.69 -2.43 32.83
N ASP A 294 -3.59 -2.35 31.84
CA ASP A 294 -3.46 -2.92 30.50
C ASP A 294 -3.38 -1.87 29.36
N GLY A 295 -3.45 -0.58 29.66
CA GLY A 295 -3.47 0.51 28.68
C GLY A 295 -2.30 0.54 27.69
N PRO A 296 -1.03 0.52 28.15
CA PRO A 296 0.13 0.63 27.26
C PRO A 296 0.32 -0.61 26.38
N ARG A 297 0.14 -1.82 26.92
CA ARG A 297 0.30 -3.05 26.12
C ARG A 297 -0.75 -3.19 25.03
N ARG A 298 -1.98 -2.67 25.25
CA ARG A 298 -3.04 -2.65 24.23
C ARG A 298 -2.74 -1.67 23.11
N SER A 299 -2.19 -0.49 23.41
CA SER A 299 -1.82 0.48 22.38
C SER A 299 -0.62 -0.01 21.55
N GLU A 300 0.36 -0.65 22.19
CA GLU A 300 1.49 -1.32 21.54
C GLU A 300 1.02 -2.44 20.59
N GLN A 301 0.12 -3.30 21.06
CA GLN A 301 -0.45 -4.37 20.25
C GLN A 301 -1.28 -3.81 19.08
N ALA A 302 -2.09 -2.78 19.30
CA ALA A 302 -2.85 -2.12 18.24
C ALA A 302 -1.93 -1.51 17.19
N TYR A 303 -0.83 -0.89 17.62
CA TYR A 303 0.21 -0.38 16.72
C TYR A 303 0.87 -1.52 15.93
N ALA A 304 1.28 -2.61 16.59
CA ALA A 304 1.86 -3.78 15.93
C ALA A 304 0.91 -4.36 14.86
N LEU A 305 -0.38 -4.51 15.18
CA LEU A 305 -1.40 -4.97 14.23
C LEU A 305 -1.60 -4.01 13.06
N ASN A 306 -1.46 -2.70 13.28
CA ASN A 306 -1.49 -1.69 12.23
C ASN A 306 -0.23 -1.75 11.33
N VAL A 307 0.93 -2.10 11.87
CA VAL A 307 2.17 -2.30 11.09
C VAL A 307 2.07 -3.55 10.20
N VAL A 308 1.44 -4.62 10.69
CA VAL A 308 1.26 -5.88 9.94
C VAL A 308 0.55 -5.69 8.60
N LYS A 309 -0.28 -4.64 8.43
CA LYS A 309 -0.94 -4.35 7.14
C LYS A 309 0.05 -4.07 6.01
N ALA A 310 1.22 -3.53 6.33
CA ALA A 310 2.25 -3.14 5.36
C ALA A 310 3.09 -4.33 4.86
N LEU A 311 2.97 -5.50 5.50
CA LEU A 311 3.65 -6.72 5.05
C LEU A 311 3.06 -7.24 3.73
N PRO A 312 3.87 -7.91 2.90
CA PRO A 312 3.38 -8.71 1.78
C PRO A 312 2.29 -9.69 2.23
N ILE A 313 1.29 -9.94 1.38
CA ILE A 313 0.10 -10.77 1.73
C ILE A 313 0.51 -12.14 2.29
N VAL A 314 1.43 -12.83 1.61
CA VAL A 314 1.90 -14.17 2.01
C VAL A 314 2.63 -14.17 3.36
N TRP A 315 3.43 -13.13 3.63
CA TRP A 315 4.17 -12.98 4.89
C TRP A 315 3.21 -12.70 6.04
N ARG A 316 2.25 -11.79 5.81
CA ARG A 316 1.18 -11.48 6.76
C ARG A 316 0.36 -12.72 7.11
N ARG A 317 -0.07 -13.51 6.12
CA ARG A 317 -0.83 -14.75 6.37
C ARG A 317 -0.02 -15.73 7.22
N ALA A 318 1.24 -15.98 6.87
CA ALA A 318 2.11 -16.88 7.63
C ALA A 318 2.26 -16.43 9.10
N LEU A 319 2.55 -15.14 9.32
CA LEU A 319 2.67 -14.57 10.67
C LEU A 319 1.35 -14.69 11.46
N LEU A 320 0.22 -14.34 10.86
CA LEU A 320 -1.07 -14.33 11.54
C LEU A 320 -1.59 -15.74 11.86
N LEU A 321 -1.39 -16.71 10.96
CA LEU A 321 -1.71 -18.12 11.21
C LEU A 321 -0.85 -18.67 12.36
N ARG A 322 0.43 -18.29 12.40
CA ARG A 322 1.31 -18.67 13.52
C ARG A 322 0.87 -18.01 14.83
N ALA A 323 0.53 -16.73 14.80
CA ALA A 323 0.22 -15.95 16.01
C ALA A 323 -1.16 -16.29 16.60
N PHE A 324 -2.21 -16.40 15.76
CA PHE A 324 -3.59 -16.49 16.23
C PHE A 324 -4.22 -17.87 16.09
N ASP A 325 -3.77 -18.67 15.13
CA ASP A 325 -4.33 -19.98 14.84
C ASP A 325 -3.43 -21.12 15.37
N ASP A 326 -2.23 -20.79 15.89
CA ASP A 326 -1.24 -21.70 16.48
C ASP A 326 -0.83 -22.88 15.56
N LEU A 327 -0.87 -22.66 14.25
CA LEU A 327 -0.43 -23.68 13.30
C LEU A 327 1.09 -23.86 13.36
N SER A 328 1.53 -25.11 13.13
CA SER A 328 2.95 -25.42 12.90
C SER A 328 3.42 -24.83 11.56
N ASN A 329 4.72 -24.62 11.40
CA ASN A 329 5.26 -24.11 10.14
C ASN A 329 4.95 -25.07 8.96
N ALA A 330 4.99 -26.38 9.21
CA ALA A 330 4.60 -27.41 8.24
C ALA A 330 3.13 -27.32 7.83
N ASP A 331 2.22 -27.07 8.77
CA ASP A 331 0.79 -26.90 8.46
C ASP A 331 0.53 -25.60 7.69
N ILE A 332 1.20 -24.50 8.06
CA ILE A 332 1.14 -23.23 7.32
C ILE A 332 1.65 -23.42 5.89
N ALA A 333 2.75 -24.16 5.72
CA ALA A 333 3.32 -24.47 4.41
C ALA A 333 2.34 -25.26 3.53
N SER A 334 1.64 -26.24 4.12
CA SER A 334 0.58 -27.00 3.45
C SER A 334 -0.62 -26.12 3.06
N VAL A 335 -1.03 -25.19 3.93
CA VAL A 335 -2.15 -24.26 3.68
C VAL A 335 -1.81 -23.26 2.56
N LEU A 336 -0.60 -22.71 2.57
CA LEU A 336 -0.13 -21.70 1.62
C LEU A 336 0.50 -22.30 0.35
N GLU A 337 0.57 -23.62 0.24
CA GLU A 337 1.14 -24.38 -0.90
C GLU A 337 2.61 -24.00 -1.21
N VAL A 338 3.44 -23.91 -0.16
CA VAL A 338 4.86 -23.50 -0.25
C VAL A 338 5.73 -24.45 0.57
N GLU A 339 7.05 -24.29 0.47
CA GLU A 339 8.00 -25.03 1.31
C GLU A 339 8.06 -24.49 2.74
N GLU A 340 8.25 -25.38 3.73
CA GLU A 340 8.34 -25.01 5.14
C GLU A 340 9.50 -24.03 5.43
N ALA A 341 10.62 -24.17 4.70
CA ALA A 341 11.75 -23.24 4.82
C ALA A 341 11.37 -21.80 4.44
N ALA A 342 10.52 -21.63 3.42
CA ALA A 342 10.03 -20.32 3.02
C ALA A 342 9.12 -19.71 4.10
N VAL A 343 8.21 -20.50 4.68
CA VAL A 343 7.36 -20.07 5.80
C VAL A 343 8.20 -19.61 6.98
N ASN A 344 9.25 -20.36 7.32
CA ASN A 344 10.14 -20.01 8.42
C ASN A 344 10.80 -18.64 8.16
N GLY A 345 11.37 -18.45 6.96
CA GLY A 345 11.97 -17.18 6.55
C GLY A 345 10.98 -16.01 6.56
N TRP A 346 9.74 -16.23 6.09
CA TRP A 346 8.70 -15.21 6.09
C TRP A 346 8.29 -14.79 7.50
N ILE A 347 8.15 -15.73 8.43
CA ILE A 347 7.81 -15.42 9.82
C ILE A 347 8.95 -14.65 10.47
N ASP A 348 10.20 -15.09 10.30
CA ASP A 348 11.36 -14.41 10.89
C ASP A 348 11.50 -12.98 10.35
N GLN A 349 11.41 -12.80 9.02
CA GLN A 349 11.46 -11.47 8.38
C GLN A 349 10.30 -10.58 8.82
N SER A 350 9.09 -11.13 8.95
CA SER A 350 7.92 -10.38 9.41
C SER A 350 8.10 -9.90 10.85
N CYS A 351 8.61 -10.77 11.73
CA CYS A 351 8.86 -10.41 13.12
C CYS A 351 9.98 -9.36 13.23
N SER A 352 11.08 -9.50 12.49
CA SER A 352 12.13 -8.48 12.45
C SER A 352 11.61 -7.14 11.93
N PHE A 353 10.78 -7.15 10.89
CA PHE A 353 10.16 -5.92 10.35
C PHE A 353 9.25 -5.25 11.40
N VAL A 354 8.37 -6.01 12.05
CA VAL A 354 7.45 -5.46 13.07
C VAL A 354 8.25 -4.94 14.26
N GLN A 355 9.26 -5.67 14.72
CA GLN A 355 10.14 -5.24 15.81
C GLN A 355 10.83 -3.91 15.48
N ALA A 356 11.45 -3.80 14.30
CA ALA A 356 12.10 -2.56 13.86
C ALA A 356 11.13 -1.38 13.85
N ARG A 357 9.90 -1.56 13.34
CA ARG A 357 8.88 -0.51 13.34
C ARG A 357 8.42 -0.10 14.73
N LEU A 358 8.35 -1.05 15.67
CA LEU A 358 8.04 -0.76 17.07
C LEU A 358 9.18 0.04 17.73
N THR A 359 10.43 -0.34 17.49
CA THR A 359 11.60 0.38 17.99
C THR A 359 11.70 1.79 17.41
N ASP A 360 11.48 1.96 16.10
CA ASP A 360 11.43 3.28 15.45
C ASP A 360 10.34 4.18 16.05
N ALA A 361 9.23 3.60 16.50
CA ALA A 361 8.13 4.30 17.16
C ALA A 361 8.37 4.55 18.65
N GLY A 362 9.54 4.16 19.19
CA GLY A 362 9.89 4.32 20.60
C GLY A 362 9.17 3.34 21.54
N VAL A 363 8.58 2.26 21.02
CA VAL A 363 7.92 1.24 21.85
C VAL A 363 8.98 0.39 22.57
N PRO A 364 8.99 0.35 23.91
CA PRO A 364 9.95 -0.46 24.66
C PRO A 364 9.64 -1.94 24.49
N LEU A 365 10.53 -2.68 23.86
CA LEU A 365 10.37 -4.11 23.64
C LEU A 365 11.32 -4.91 24.54
N PRO A 366 10.90 -6.09 25.04
CA PRO A 366 11.78 -7.00 25.73
C PRO A 366 13.02 -7.34 24.89
N THR A 367 14.17 -7.46 25.53
CA THR A 367 15.37 -8.01 24.89
C THR A 367 15.15 -9.50 24.63
N GLY A 368 15.31 -9.91 23.37
CA GLY A 368 15.06 -11.29 22.95
C GLY A 368 15.02 -11.42 21.44
N HIS A 369 14.81 -12.65 20.95
CA HIS A 369 14.66 -12.89 19.53
C HIS A 369 13.37 -12.24 19.01
N ALA A 370 13.47 -11.51 17.90
CA ALA A 370 12.37 -10.79 17.24
C ALA A 370 11.09 -11.63 17.15
N ARG A 371 11.27 -12.90 16.77
CA ARG A 371 10.19 -13.87 16.61
C ARG A 371 9.37 -14.05 17.88
N GLU A 372 10.03 -14.32 19.00
CA GLU A 372 9.38 -14.61 20.28
C GLU A 372 8.70 -13.36 20.84
N VAL A 373 9.37 -12.22 20.75
CA VAL A 373 8.85 -10.94 21.23
C VAL A 373 7.57 -10.56 20.47
N VAL A 374 7.61 -10.57 19.13
CA VAL A 374 6.47 -10.17 18.30
C VAL A 374 5.32 -11.17 18.41
N LEU A 375 5.59 -12.49 18.38
CA LEU A 375 4.51 -13.48 18.53
C LEU A 375 3.83 -13.34 19.89
N THR A 376 4.60 -13.14 20.97
CA THR A 376 4.07 -12.91 22.31
C THR A 376 3.22 -11.64 22.36
N LEU A 377 3.70 -10.53 21.80
CA LEU A 377 2.96 -9.26 21.72
C LEU A 377 1.63 -9.43 20.98
N LEU A 378 1.64 -10.10 19.83
CA LEU A 378 0.42 -10.35 19.04
C LEU A 378 -0.55 -11.30 19.77
N GLN A 379 -0.04 -12.22 20.58
CA GLN A 379 -0.82 -13.17 21.37
C GLN A 379 -1.30 -12.63 22.72
N THR A 380 -0.83 -11.45 23.15
CA THR A 380 -1.17 -10.88 24.46
C THR A 380 -2.66 -10.49 24.49
N ARG A 381 -3.45 -11.49 24.90
CA ARG A 381 -4.89 -11.67 25.11
C ARG A 381 -5.94 -10.65 24.62
N ARG A 382 -6.90 -11.26 23.90
CA ARG A 382 -8.35 -11.00 23.88
C ARG A 382 -8.95 -10.70 25.24
#